data_AF-A0A817RR90-F1
#
_entry.id   AF-A0A817RR90-F1
#
_cell.length_a   1.000
_cell.length_b   1.000
_cell.length_c   1.000
_cell.angle_alpha   90.00
_cell.angle_beta   90.00
_cell.angle_gamma   90.00
#
_symmetry.space_group_name_H-M   'P 1'
#
loop_
_entity.id
_entity.type
_entity.pdbx_description
1 polymer ?
#
loop_
_entity_poly.entity_id
_entity_poly.type
_entity_poly.pdbx_seq_one_letter_code
_entity_poly.pdbx_strand_id
1 'polypeptide(L)'
;MSAATLQGPVLSWASNHYKHHTYTDKDLDPHSPLKFNNKILGFLWSHIGWMIIGGSYKSIDRITMVKLGKSKILKWQLKYYWEIALFMNSIFPMMIGYLIKGTLTAAYA
;
A
#
# COMPACT_ATOMS: atom_id res chain seq x y z
N MET A 1 0.08 -8.88 4.13
CA MET A 1 -1.12 -8.07 3.82
C MET A 1 -0.70 -7.02 2.79
N SER A 2 -1.43 -6.84 1.69
CA SER A 2 -1.06 -5.79 0.71
C SER A 2 -2.22 -5.36 -0.20
N ALA A 3 -2.77 -6.26 -1.02
CA ALA A 3 -3.72 -5.85 -2.07
C ALA A 3 -5.13 -5.60 -1.54
N ALA A 4 -5.62 -6.45 -0.62
CA ALA A 4 -6.93 -6.29 0.00
C ALA A 4 -7.01 -5.12 1.00
N THR A 5 -5.87 -4.50 1.35
CA THR A 5 -5.80 -3.35 2.27
C THR A 5 -5.46 -2.04 1.58
N LEU A 6 -5.22 -2.07 0.26
CA LEU A 6 -4.88 -0.90 -0.57
C LEU A 6 -3.63 -0.11 -0.11
N GLN A 7 -2.71 -0.75 0.61
CA GLN A 7 -1.48 -0.12 1.14
C GLN A 7 -0.26 -0.23 0.21
N GLY A 8 -0.46 -0.70 -1.02
CA GLY A 8 0.58 -0.91 -2.01
C GLY A 8 1.16 -2.33 -2.00
N PRO A 9 2.03 -2.64 -2.98
CA PRO A 9 2.72 -3.93 -3.05
C PRO A 9 3.57 -4.22 -1.81
N VAL A 10 3.70 -5.49 -1.42
CA VAL A 10 4.46 -5.88 -0.21
C VAL A 10 5.91 -5.38 -0.26
N LEU A 11 6.57 -5.49 -1.41
CA LEU A 11 7.95 -5.05 -1.58
C LEU A 11 8.09 -3.53 -1.45
N SER A 12 7.12 -2.76 -1.96
CA SER A 12 7.11 -1.30 -1.78
C SER A 12 6.84 -0.93 -0.33
N TRP A 13 5.88 -1.60 0.31
CA TRP A 13 5.53 -1.35 1.71
C TRP A 13 6.70 -1.64 2.63
N ALA A 14 7.35 -2.80 2.48
CA ALA A 14 8.52 -3.18 3.29
C ALA A 14 9.68 -2.20 3.09
N SER A 15 9.88 -1.71 1.87
CA SER A 15 10.88 -0.68 1.57
C SER A 15 10.59 0.64 2.29
N ASN A 16 9.35 1.13 2.21
CA ASN A 16 8.96 2.38 2.84
C ASN A 16 8.97 2.27 4.37
N HIS A 17 8.51 1.15 4.91
CA HIS A 17 8.52 0.87 6.34
C HIS A 17 9.95 0.76 6.90
N TYR A 18 10.86 0.12 6.15
CA TYR A 18 12.27 0.11 6.50
C TYR A 18 12.86 1.52 6.55
N LYS A 19 12.58 2.37 5.55
CA LYS A 19 13.04 3.77 5.55
C LYS A 19 12.46 4.56 6.73
N HIS A 20 11.16 4.41 7.00
CA HIS A 20 10.50 5.06 8.13
C HIS A 20 11.16 4.71 9.46
N HIS A 21 11.44 3.42 9.73
CA HIS A 21 12.13 3.02 10.96
C HIS A 21 13.60 3.45 11.02
N THR A 22 14.27 3.54 9.87
CA THR A 22 15.69 3.96 9.81
C THR A 22 15.85 5.47 9.97
N TYR A 23 14.89 6.24 9.44
CA TYR A 23 14.97 7.68 9.30
C TYR A 23 13.82 8.41 9.99
N THR A 24 13.21 7.82 11.02
CA THR A 24 12.03 8.35 11.72
C THR A 24 12.18 9.84 12.02
N ASP A 25 11.18 10.62 11.60
CA ASP A 25 11.11 12.08 11.78
C ASP A 25 12.28 12.87 11.15
N LYS A 26 12.99 12.29 10.17
CA LYS A 26 14.06 12.93 9.38
C LYS A 26 13.67 13.02 7.91
N ASP A 27 14.45 13.76 7.13
CA ASP A 27 14.17 14.05 5.71
C ASP A 27 13.98 12.81 4.81
N LEU A 28 14.56 11.67 5.19
CA LEU A 28 14.49 10.42 4.42
C LEU A 28 13.30 9.52 4.80
N ASP A 29 12.51 9.91 5.81
CA ASP A 29 11.26 9.23 6.14
C ASP A 29 10.16 9.64 5.13
N PRO A 30 9.62 8.70 4.34
CA PRO A 30 8.65 9.00 3.29
C PRO A 30 7.37 9.68 3.82
N HIS A 31 7.01 9.43 5.07
CA HIS A 31 5.78 9.93 5.67
C HIS A 31 6.02 10.66 7.01
N SER A 32 7.17 11.33 7.12
CA SER A 32 7.47 12.18 8.28
C SER A 32 6.41 13.28 8.46
N PRO A 33 5.82 13.42 9.67
CA PRO A 33 4.92 14.52 9.98
C PRO A 33 5.65 15.87 10.03
N LEU A 34 6.98 15.87 10.12
CA LEU A 34 7.81 17.08 10.17
C LEU A 34 8.20 17.61 8.80
N LYS A 35 7.74 16.97 7.71
CA LYS A 35 8.06 17.38 6.34
C LYS A 35 7.72 18.84 6.04
N PHE A 36 6.65 19.35 6.66
CA PHE A 36 6.20 20.73 6.47
C PHE A 36 6.23 21.48 7.80
N ASN A 37 6.68 22.73 7.77
CA ASN A 37 6.66 23.61 8.95
C ASN A 37 5.22 23.92 9.43
N ASN A 38 4.21 23.68 8.60
CA ASN A 38 2.80 23.78 8.97
C ASN A 38 2.30 22.44 9.51
N LYS A 39 1.83 22.42 10.76
CA LYS A 39 1.37 21.20 11.45
C LYS A 39 0.20 20.49 10.76
N ILE A 40 -0.74 21.24 10.17
CA ILE A 40 -1.88 20.65 9.45
C ILE A 40 -1.39 19.97 8.18
N LEU A 41 -0.50 20.60 7.43
CA LEU A 41 0.10 20.00 6.24
C LEU A 41 0.98 18.79 6.59
N GLY A 42 1.72 18.85 7.69
CA GLY A 42 2.49 17.72 8.22
C GLY A 42 1.62 16.52 8.57
N PHE A 43 0.49 16.77 9.25
CA PHE A 43 -0.51 15.74 9.54
C PHE A 43 -1.12 15.14 8.27
N LEU A 44 -1.59 15.97 7.34
CA LEU A 44 -2.17 15.48 6.09
C LEU A 44 -1.15 14.70 5.27
N TRP A 45 0.12 15.12 5.28
CA TRP A 45 1.20 14.42 4.61
C TRP A 45 1.42 13.03 5.18
N SER A 46 1.65 12.90 6.49
CA SER A 46 1.92 11.61 7.14
C SER A 46 0.71 10.67 7.09
N HIS A 47 -0.50 11.22 7.08
CA HIS A 47 -1.74 10.45 7.05
C HIS A 47 -2.07 9.88 5.67
N ILE A 48 -2.06 10.71 4.61
CA ILE A 48 -2.48 10.28 3.26
C ILE A 48 -1.65 10.90 2.12
N GLY A 49 -1.14 12.12 2.30
CA GLY A 49 -0.46 12.87 1.24
C GLY A 49 0.76 12.14 0.68
N TRP A 50 1.51 11.45 1.53
CA TRP A 50 2.67 10.66 1.11
C TRP A 50 2.31 9.48 0.20
N MET A 51 1.10 8.93 0.29
CA MET A 51 0.68 7.82 -0.58
C MET A 51 0.19 8.31 -1.95
N ILE A 52 -0.39 9.50 -2.00
CA ILE A 52 -0.94 10.08 -3.24
C ILE A 52 0.16 10.78 -4.05
N ILE A 53 1.04 11.52 -3.36
CA ILE A 53 2.02 12.42 -3.96
C ILE A 53 3.45 11.91 -3.75
N GLY A 54 3.70 11.13 -2.70
CA GLY A 54 5.02 10.54 -2.45
C GLY A 54 5.39 9.58 -3.57
N GLY A 55 6.70 9.50 -3.85
CA GLY A 55 7.25 8.90 -5.06
C GLY A 55 6.71 7.50 -5.41
N SER A 56 6.93 7.09 -6.65
CA SER A 56 6.41 5.83 -7.18
C SER A 56 6.73 4.62 -6.29
N TYR A 57 5.72 3.79 -6.00
CA TYR A 57 5.85 2.47 -5.36
C TYR A 57 6.83 1.53 -6.08
N LYS A 58 7.25 1.87 -7.31
CA LYS A 58 8.28 1.15 -8.07
C LYS A 58 9.70 1.41 -7.55
N SER A 59 9.91 2.45 -6.75
CA SER A 59 11.21 2.80 -6.14
C SER A 59 11.49 1.98 -4.88
N ILE A 60 11.61 0.66 -5.05
CA ILE A 60 11.90 -0.26 -3.94
C ILE A 60 13.38 -0.15 -3.56
N ASP A 61 13.63 0.01 -2.27
CA ASP A 61 14.98 0.08 -1.73
C ASP A 61 15.81 -1.18 -2.06
N ARG A 62 17.11 -0.97 -2.35
CA ARG A 62 18.03 -2.04 -2.73
C ARG A 62 18.11 -3.13 -1.65
N ILE A 63 18.12 -2.76 -0.38
CA ILE A 63 18.21 -3.69 0.75
C ILE A 63 16.96 -4.59 0.77
N THR A 64 15.79 -4.00 0.53
CA THR A 64 14.52 -4.73 0.44
C THR A 64 14.54 -5.71 -0.73
N MET A 65 15.05 -5.30 -1.89
CA MET A 65 15.17 -6.20 -3.05
C MET A 65 16.15 -7.35 -2.82
N VAL A 66 17.26 -7.11 -2.13
CA VAL A 66 18.24 -8.16 -1.78
C VAL A 66 17.62 -9.19 -0.81
N LYS A 67 16.87 -8.72 0.20
CA LYS A 67 16.28 -9.58 1.23
C LYS A 67 15.03 -10.32 0.75
N LEU A 68 14.09 -9.61 0.10
CA LEU A 68 12.76 -10.12 -0.22
C LEU A 68 12.53 -10.38 -1.72
N GLY A 69 13.32 -9.75 -2.61
CA GLY A 69 13.13 -9.83 -4.07
C GLY A 69 13.42 -11.20 -4.69
N LYS A 70 14.02 -12.14 -3.94
CA LYS A 70 14.18 -13.55 -4.37
C LYS A 70 12.82 -14.27 -4.46
N SER A 71 11.83 -13.84 -3.67
CA SER A 71 10.52 -14.48 -3.62
C SER A 71 9.74 -14.27 -4.92
N LYS A 72 9.39 -15.37 -5.60
CA LYS A 72 8.59 -15.35 -6.83
C LYS A 72 7.17 -14.82 -6.58
N ILE A 73 6.56 -15.18 -5.46
CA ILE A 73 5.21 -14.73 -5.10
C ILE A 73 5.17 -13.22 -4.85
N LEU A 74 6.20 -12.65 -4.21
CA LEU A 74 6.25 -11.20 -3.96
C LEU A 74 6.45 -10.41 -5.26
N LYS A 75 7.25 -10.93 -6.20
CA LYS A 75 7.41 -10.34 -7.54
C LYS A 75 6.13 -10.44 -8.38
N TRP A 76 5.43 -11.57 -8.30
CA TRP A 76 4.12 -11.73 -8.93
C TRP A 76 3.10 -10.73 -8.36
N GLN A 77 3.03 -10.62 -7.03
CA GLN A 77 2.14 -9.68 -6.35
C GLN A 77 2.46 -8.21 -6.68
N LEU A 78 3.76 -7.86 -6.81
CA LEU A 78 4.19 -6.54 -7.26
C LEU A 78 3.77 -6.27 -8.70
N LYS A 79 3.88 -7.28 -9.59
CA LYS A 79 3.53 -7.15 -11.01
C LYS A 79 2.03 -6.95 -11.23
N TYR A 80 1.20 -7.71 -10.51
CA TYR A 80 -0.26 -7.74 -10.68
C TYR A 80 -1.02 -7.03 -9.55
N TYR A 81 -0.37 -6.07 -8.89
CA TYR A 81 -0.92 -5.46 -7.68
C TYR A 81 -2.32 -4.88 -7.89
N TRP A 82 -2.51 -4.11 -8.97
CA TRP A 82 -3.76 -3.40 -9.22
C TRP A 82 -4.88 -4.34 -9.59
N GLU A 83 -4.59 -5.39 -10.35
CA GLU A 83 -5.53 -6.44 -10.71
C GLU A 83 -5.99 -7.20 -9.46
N ILE A 84 -5.05 -7.59 -8.59
CA ILE A 84 -5.38 -8.25 -7.32
C ILE A 84 -6.15 -7.29 -6.41
N ALA A 85 -5.76 -6.01 -6.34
CA ALA A 85 -6.42 -5.02 -5.50
C ALA A 85 -7.88 -4.79 -5.95
N LEU A 86 -8.12 -4.56 -7.24
CA LEU A 86 -9.48 -4.40 -7.78
C LEU A 86 -10.33 -5.65 -7.56
N PHE A 87 -9.76 -6.84 -7.79
CA PHE A 87 -10.45 -8.09 -7.53
C PHE A 87 -10.84 -8.22 -6.04
N MET A 88 -9.89 -8.03 -5.13
CA MET A 88 -10.10 -8.25 -3.70
C MET A 88 -11.01 -7.19 -3.04
N ASN A 89 -11.08 -5.98 -3.59
CA ASN A 89 -11.87 -4.88 -3.02
C ASN A 89 -13.22 -4.67 -3.71
N SER A 90 -13.45 -5.28 -4.88
CA SER A 90 -14.71 -5.11 -5.61
C SER A 90 -15.37 -6.45 -5.92
N ILE A 91 -14.69 -7.33 -6.66
CA ILE A 91 -15.29 -8.58 -7.14
C ILE A 91 -15.48 -9.58 -6.01
N PHE A 92 -14.48 -9.75 -5.15
CA PHE A 92 -14.50 -10.74 -4.09
C PHE A 92 -15.60 -10.47 -3.04
N PRO A 93 -15.76 -9.25 -2.47
CA PRO A 93 -16.87 -8.96 -1.57
C PRO A 93 -18.24 -9.12 -2.24
N MET A 94 -18.37 -8.71 -3.50
CA MET A 94 -19.60 -8.86 -4.29
C MET A 94 -20.00 -10.33 -4.46
N MET A 95 -19.05 -11.22 -4.76
CA MET A 95 -19.27 -12.66 -4.84
C MET A 95 -19.71 -13.25 -3.50
N ILE A 96 -19.04 -12.87 -2.41
CA ILE A 96 -19.39 -13.33 -1.07
C ILE A 96 -20.81 -12.87 -0.68
N GLY A 97 -21.15 -11.60 -0.93
CA GLY A 97 -22.49 -11.06 -0.69
C GLY A 97 -23.57 -11.79 -1.47
N TYR A 98 -23.31 -12.09 -2.76
CA TYR A 98 -24.22 -12.85 -3.60
C TYR A 98 -24.44 -14.28 -3.10
N LEU A 99 -23.37 -15.00 -2.72
CA LEU A 99 -23.48 -16.38 -2.23
C LEU A 99 -24.26 -16.49 -0.91
N ILE A 100 -24.20 -15.45 -0.06
CA ILE A 100 -24.89 -15.44 1.24
C ILE A 100 -26.38 -15.12 1.10
N LYS A 101 -26.76 -14.14 0.25
CA LYS A 101 -28.14 -13.63 0.17
C LYS A 101 -28.90 -14.03 -1.10
N GLY A 102 -28.23 -14.53 -2.13
CA GLY A 102 -28.85 -14.99 -3.39
C GLY A 102 -29.37 -13.87 -4.31
N THR A 103 -29.19 -12.59 -3.96
CA THR A 103 -29.65 -11.44 -4.74
C THR A 103 -28.50 -10.48 -5.08
N LEU A 104 -28.55 -9.86 -6.26
CA LEU A 104 -27.53 -8.89 -6.71
C LEU A 104 -27.47 -7.61 -5.84
N THR A 105 -28.55 -7.30 -5.12
CA THR A 105 -28.61 -6.14 -4.21
C THR A 105 -27.78 -6.34 -2.94
N ALA A 106 -27.54 -7.59 -2.54
CA ALA A 106 -26.62 -7.93 -1.46
C ALA A 106 -25.15 -7.64 -1.77
N ALA A 107 -24.84 -7.49 -3.06
CA ALA A 107 -23.50 -7.36 -3.58
C ALA A 107 -22.97 -5.90 -3.50
N TYR A 108 -23.84 -4.96 -3.15
CA TYR A 108 -23.56 -3.52 -3.00
C TYR A 108 -23.82 -2.98 -1.59
N ALA A 109 -24.20 -3.84 -0.64
CA ALA A 109 -24.55 -3.48 0.74
C ALA A 109 -23.34 -3.50 1.68
#